data_AF-A0A9N9G8T7-F1
#
_entry.id   AF-A0A9N9G8T7-F1
#
_cell.length_a   1.000
_cell.length_b   1.000
_cell.length_c   1.000
_cell.angle_alpha   90.00
_cell.angle_beta   90.00
_cell.angle_gamma   90.00
#
_symmetry.space_group_name_H-M   'P 1'
#
loop_
_entity.id
_entity.type
_entity.pdbx_description
1 polymer ?
#
loop_
_entity_poly.entity_id
_entity_poly.type
_entity_poly.pdbx_seq_one_letter_code
_entity_poly.pdbx_strand_id
1 'polypeptide(L)'
;MEDICQAERDFLIGFAENYKSKSEADKARLAEEARKKAEAERKRQEELREKQEEERKKREAEEAEQKKLEEKEKNKREQENNFNNEDKPNFSPNSDNSSSQTEKKGLKIAGMKMVRLTPQLAEIFYQEHNAKAFFKGMTEFMSSSPVVVICLEGENAIKLNREIMGATDPKQAREGTIRKIYGVSIDNANAVHGSDSAEAATREIKLFFKEEEIFS
;
A
#
# COMPACT_ATOMS: atom_id res chain seq x y z
N MET A 1 -3.25 -22.25 18.73
CA MET A 1 -1.97 -22.03 18.00
C MET A 1 -1.04 -23.24 18.06
N GLU A 2 -1.26 -24.22 18.95
CA GLU A 2 -0.40 -25.42 19.07
C GLU A 2 -0.64 -26.49 17.98
N ASP A 3 -1.85 -26.61 17.41
CA ASP A 3 -2.15 -27.70 16.45
C ASP A 3 -1.58 -27.52 15.03
N ILE A 4 -1.38 -26.29 14.55
CA ILE A 4 -0.78 -26.04 13.22
C ILE A 4 0.71 -26.43 13.23
N CYS A 5 1.39 -26.24 14.36
CA CYS A 5 2.81 -26.52 14.53
C CYS A 5 3.12 -28.03 14.52
N GLN A 6 2.17 -28.87 14.95
CA GLN A 6 2.35 -30.32 15.00
C GLN A 6 2.19 -30.98 13.62
N ALA A 7 1.21 -30.53 12.81
CA ALA A 7 1.02 -31.05 11.46
C ALA A 7 2.19 -30.72 10.52
N GLU A 8 2.74 -29.50 10.61
CA GLU A 8 3.93 -29.11 9.86
C GLU A 8 5.17 -29.88 10.31
N ARG A 9 5.32 -30.11 11.62
CA ARG A 9 6.40 -30.94 12.18
C ARG A 9 6.34 -32.37 11.66
N ASP A 10 5.16 -33.00 11.69
CA ASP A 10 4.98 -34.39 11.26
C ASP A 10 5.21 -34.55 9.75
N PHE A 11 4.80 -33.56 8.94
CA PHE A 11 5.09 -33.51 7.52
C PHE A 11 6.61 -33.43 7.25
N LEU A 12 7.32 -32.55 7.96
CA LEU A 12 8.77 -32.38 7.81
C LEU A 12 9.55 -33.62 8.26
N ILE A 13 9.12 -34.28 9.33
CA ILE A 13 9.69 -35.55 9.80
C ILE A 13 9.48 -36.64 8.74
N GLY A 14 8.25 -36.83 8.26
CA GLY A 14 7.94 -37.84 7.23
C GLY A 14 8.68 -37.59 5.91
N PHE A 15 8.83 -36.31 5.52
CA PHE A 15 9.64 -35.94 4.36
C PHE A 15 11.12 -36.28 4.56
N ALA A 16 11.69 -35.98 5.74
CA ALA A 16 13.09 -36.26 6.04
C ALA A 16 13.40 -37.76 6.11
N GLU A 17 12.48 -38.58 6.64
CA GLU A 17 12.62 -40.03 6.69
C GLU A 17 12.55 -40.65 5.29
N ASN A 18 11.58 -40.22 4.47
CA ASN A 18 11.47 -40.62 3.07
C ASN A 18 12.68 -40.16 2.23
N TYR A 19 13.25 -38.99 2.53
CA TYR A 19 14.46 -38.53 1.87
C TYR A 19 15.68 -39.37 2.26
N LYS A 20 15.82 -39.73 3.54
CA LYS A 20 16.92 -40.58 4.04
C LYS A 20 16.88 -42.00 3.47
N SER A 21 15.69 -42.55 3.24
CA SER A 21 15.50 -43.91 2.71
C SER A 21 15.78 -44.04 1.20
N LYS A 22 15.93 -42.93 0.47
CA LYS A 22 16.29 -42.92 -0.95
C LYS A 22 17.77 -43.26 -1.18
N SER A 23 18.04 -43.92 -2.30
CA SER A 23 19.41 -44.19 -2.73
C SER A 23 20.18 -42.88 -3.01
N GLU A 24 21.50 -42.91 -2.91
CA GLU A 24 22.32 -41.73 -3.22
C GLU A 24 22.14 -41.26 -4.68
N ALA A 25 21.86 -42.19 -5.60
CA ALA A 25 21.54 -41.86 -7.00
C ALA A 25 20.20 -41.10 -7.12
N ASP A 26 19.17 -41.50 -6.36
CA ASP A 26 17.87 -40.82 -6.36
C ASP A 26 17.94 -39.43 -5.73
N LYS A 27 18.74 -39.28 -4.65
CA LYS A 27 19.00 -37.96 -4.03
C LYS A 27 19.71 -37.03 -5.01
N ALA A 28 20.72 -37.53 -5.73
CA ALA A 28 21.43 -36.76 -6.75
C ALA A 28 20.50 -36.31 -7.89
N ARG A 29 19.64 -37.21 -8.39
CA ARG A 29 18.63 -36.90 -9.43
C ARG A 29 17.66 -35.82 -8.98
N LEU A 30 17.12 -35.94 -7.75
CA LEU A 30 16.20 -34.95 -7.18
C LEU A 30 16.87 -33.59 -6.97
N ALA A 31 18.14 -33.57 -6.53
CA ALA A 31 18.90 -32.34 -6.39
C ALA A 31 19.16 -31.66 -7.75
N GLU A 32 19.44 -32.43 -8.80
CA GLU A 32 19.61 -31.91 -10.15
C GLU A 32 18.30 -31.35 -10.73
N GLU A 33 17.18 -32.05 -10.55
CA GLU A 33 15.85 -31.57 -10.95
C GLU A 33 15.46 -30.29 -10.20
N ALA A 34 15.74 -30.22 -8.90
CA ALA A 34 15.51 -29.02 -8.10
C ALA A 34 16.36 -27.84 -8.58
N ARG A 35 17.63 -28.07 -8.92
CA ARG A 35 18.51 -27.03 -9.49
C ARG A 35 17.99 -26.52 -10.84
N LYS A 36 17.58 -27.43 -11.74
CA LYS A 36 17.00 -27.08 -13.05
C LYS A 36 15.72 -26.26 -12.89
N LYS A 37 14.84 -26.64 -11.96
CA LYS A 37 13.62 -25.87 -11.64
C LYS A 37 13.94 -24.49 -11.09
N ALA A 38 14.87 -24.39 -10.14
CA ALA A 38 15.28 -23.11 -9.57
C ALA A 38 15.90 -22.17 -10.62
N GLU A 39 16.70 -22.71 -11.54
CA GLU A 39 17.29 -21.93 -12.64
C GLU A 39 16.21 -21.44 -13.63
N ALA A 40 15.26 -22.29 -14.00
CA ALA A 40 14.14 -21.93 -14.87
C ALA A 40 13.25 -20.85 -14.22
N GLU A 41 12.98 -20.97 -12.92
CA GLU A 41 12.21 -19.97 -12.19
C GLU A 41 12.96 -18.64 -12.10
N ARG A 42 14.27 -18.66 -11.84
CA ARG A 42 15.10 -17.44 -11.84
C ARG A 42 15.04 -16.73 -13.19
N LYS A 43 15.18 -17.46 -14.30
CA LYS A 43 15.06 -16.89 -15.66
C LYS A 43 13.69 -16.26 -15.88
N ARG A 44 12.62 -16.94 -15.47
CA ARG A 44 11.25 -16.42 -15.57
C ARG A 44 11.04 -15.14 -14.74
N GLN A 45 11.62 -15.08 -13.54
CA GLN A 45 11.56 -13.89 -12.69
C GLN A 45 12.35 -12.72 -13.30
N GLU A 46 13.50 -12.99 -13.93
CA GLU A 46 14.31 -11.99 -14.63
C GLU A 46 13.56 -11.40 -15.83
N GLU A 47 12.96 -12.25 -16.69
CA GLU A 47 12.11 -11.81 -17.81
C GLU A 47 10.90 -10.98 -17.33
N LEU A 48 10.27 -11.37 -16.22
CA LEU A 48 9.14 -10.63 -15.66
C LEU A 48 9.59 -9.25 -15.16
N ARG A 49 10.76 -9.17 -14.52
CA ARG A 49 11.33 -7.92 -14.03
C ARG A 49 11.67 -6.97 -15.17
N GLU A 50 12.24 -7.48 -16.27
CA GLU A 50 12.53 -6.67 -17.46
C GLU A 50 11.25 -6.10 -18.07
N LYS A 51 10.19 -6.91 -18.21
CA LYS A 51 8.87 -6.45 -18.69
C LYS A 51 8.27 -5.38 -17.79
N GLN A 52 8.35 -5.57 -16.47
CA GLN A 52 7.85 -4.58 -15.51
C GLN A 52 8.64 -3.26 -15.59
N GLU A 53 9.95 -3.33 -15.81
CA GLU A 53 10.78 -2.13 -15.97
C GLU A 53 10.45 -1.37 -17.26
N GLU A 54 10.20 -2.09 -18.36
CA GLU A 54 9.77 -1.51 -19.64
C GLU A 54 8.39 -0.83 -19.52
N GLU A 55 7.42 -1.51 -18.90
CA GLU A 55 6.10 -0.92 -18.63
C GLU A 55 6.19 0.32 -17.72
N ARG A 56 7.05 0.29 -16.71
CA ARG A 56 7.27 1.44 -15.82
C ARG A 56 7.81 2.63 -16.61
N LYS A 57 8.85 2.43 -17.44
CA LYS A 57 9.42 3.49 -18.29
C LYS A 57 8.38 4.07 -19.23
N LYS A 58 7.49 3.23 -19.78
CA LYS A 58 6.40 3.68 -20.65
C LYS A 58 5.39 4.54 -19.88
N ARG A 59 4.96 4.12 -18.69
CA ARG A 59 4.04 4.91 -17.84
C ARG A 59 4.66 6.24 -17.40
N GLU A 60 5.94 6.24 -17.02
CA GLU A 60 6.66 7.47 -16.66
C GLU A 60 6.74 8.45 -17.84
N ALA A 61 6.94 7.95 -19.07
CA ALA A 61 6.93 8.77 -20.27
C ALA A 61 5.55 9.35 -20.58
N GLU A 62 4.49 8.53 -20.48
CA GLU A 62 3.09 8.97 -20.67
C GLU A 62 2.70 10.03 -19.62
N GLU A 63 3.05 9.83 -18.34
CA GLU A 63 2.78 10.80 -17.27
C GLU A 63 3.53 12.12 -17.49
N ALA A 64 4.80 12.05 -17.94
CA ALA A 64 5.58 13.25 -18.26
C ALA A 64 4.99 14.03 -19.46
N GLU A 65 4.46 13.34 -20.46
CA GLU A 65 3.77 13.97 -21.59
C GLU A 65 2.46 14.63 -21.15
N GLN A 66 1.68 13.95 -20.32
CA GLN A 66 0.44 14.49 -19.77
C GLN A 66 0.68 15.74 -18.91
N LYS A 67 1.70 15.75 -18.05
CA LYS A 67 2.09 16.94 -17.27
C LYS A 67 2.44 18.13 -18.16
N LYS A 68 3.16 17.91 -19.27
CA LYS A 68 3.48 18.98 -20.24
C LYS A 68 2.22 19.53 -20.91
N LEU A 69 1.25 18.67 -21.21
CA LEU A 69 -0.03 19.09 -21.79
C LEU A 69 -0.84 19.91 -20.78
N GLU A 70 -0.92 19.46 -19.54
CA GLU A 70 -1.61 20.16 -18.44
C GLU A 70 -0.97 21.52 -18.14
N GLU A 71 0.36 21.62 -18.10
CA GLU A 71 1.07 22.90 -17.98
C GLU A 71 0.78 23.83 -19.16
N LYS A 72 0.74 23.30 -20.38
CA LYS A 72 0.41 24.09 -21.58
C LYS A 72 -1.04 24.59 -21.55
N GLU A 73 -1.98 23.75 -21.10
CA GLU A 73 -3.38 24.16 -20.90
C GLU A 73 -3.52 25.19 -19.79
N LYS A 74 -2.80 25.02 -18.67
CA LYS A 74 -2.80 25.97 -17.57
C LYS A 74 -2.28 27.34 -18.02
N ASN A 75 -1.16 27.37 -18.72
CA ASN A 75 -0.58 28.60 -19.28
C ASN A 75 -1.53 29.26 -20.30
N LYS A 76 -2.23 28.46 -21.11
CA LYS A 76 -3.25 28.97 -22.04
C LYS A 76 -4.45 29.57 -21.30
N ARG A 77 -4.97 28.91 -20.26
CA ARG A 77 -6.07 29.41 -19.42
C ARG A 77 -5.67 30.67 -18.64
N GLU A 78 -4.42 30.77 -18.19
CA GLU A 78 -3.89 31.99 -17.54
C GLU A 78 -3.76 33.15 -18.54
N GLN A 79 -3.37 32.89 -19.78
CA GLN A 79 -3.37 33.91 -20.85
C GLN A 79 -4.79 34.34 -21.25
N GLU A 80 -5.76 33.43 -21.31
CA GLU A 80 -7.17 33.72 -21.62
C GLU A 80 -7.88 34.45 -20.47
N ASN A 81 -7.56 34.15 -19.21
CA ASN A 81 -8.14 34.81 -18.03
C ASN A 81 -7.56 36.21 -17.76
N ASN A 82 -6.39 36.54 -18.32
CA ASN A 82 -5.82 37.89 -18.26
C ASN A 82 -6.53 38.89 -19.20
N PHE A 83 -7.45 38.44 -20.06
CA PHE A 83 -8.22 39.32 -20.96
C PHE A 83 -9.62 39.69 -20.42
N ASN A 84 -10.06 39.13 -19.29
CA ASN A 84 -11.46 39.20 -18.85
C ASN A 84 -11.70 39.67 -17.40
N ASN A 85 -10.78 40.40 -16.76
CA ASN A 85 -11.04 40.94 -15.42
C ASN A 85 -10.70 42.45 -15.32
N GLU A 86 -11.69 43.28 -15.68
CA GLU A 86 -11.91 44.56 -15.01
C GLU A 86 -12.70 44.29 -13.71
N ASP A 87 -12.25 44.91 -12.61
CA ASP A 87 -12.90 45.05 -11.30
C ASP A 87 -13.15 43.83 -10.40
N LYS A 88 -12.24 43.61 -9.43
CA LYS A 88 -12.49 43.71 -7.96
C LYS A 88 -11.26 43.30 -7.13
N PRO A 89 -11.04 43.91 -5.93
CA PRO A 89 -9.86 43.64 -5.11
C PRO A 89 -10.08 42.53 -4.07
N ASN A 90 -8.96 41.96 -3.63
CA ASN A 90 -8.69 41.04 -2.51
C ASN A 90 -8.85 39.53 -2.72
N PHE A 91 -7.70 38.87 -2.98
CA PHE A 91 -7.32 37.66 -2.26
C PHE A 91 -5.79 37.50 -2.27
N SER A 92 -5.18 37.36 -1.08
CA SER A 92 -3.73 37.15 -0.91
C SER A 92 -3.37 35.66 -1.10
N PRO A 93 -2.23 35.30 -1.74
CA PRO A 93 -1.84 33.91 -1.93
C PRO A 93 -0.95 33.45 -0.79
N ASN A 94 -1.41 32.48 0.00
CA ASN A 94 -0.51 31.66 0.80
C ASN A 94 -0.18 30.37 0.07
N SER A 95 1.12 30.11 0.07
CA SER A 95 1.89 29.02 -0.49
C SER A 95 1.62 27.66 0.15
N ASP A 96 2.17 26.64 -0.51
CA ASP A 96 2.78 25.43 0.05
C ASP A 96 2.15 24.07 -0.27
N ASN A 97 2.95 23.35 -1.07
CA ASN A 97 2.79 22.00 -1.60
C ASN A 97 2.69 20.93 -0.50
N SER A 98 1.64 20.12 -0.62
CA SER A 98 1.50 18.69 -0.23
C SER A 98 1.88 18.14 1.16
N SER A 99 2.47 18.89 2.10
CA SER A 99 2.65 18.45 3.50
C SER A 99 1.50 18.85 4.44
N SER A 100 0.46 19.51 3.92
CA SER A 100 -0.32 20.44 4.75
C SER A 100 -1.74 20.03 5.14
N GLN A 101 -2.35 18.92 4.70
CA GLN A 101 -3.77 18.66 5.06
C GLN A 101 -3.97 18.03 6.45
N THR A 102 -3.06 17.18 6.92
CA THR A 102 -3.08 16.61 8.27
C THR A 102 -2.66 17.66 9.31
N GLU A 103 -1.54 18.34 9.06
CA GLU A 103 -1.01 19.37 9.95
C GLU A 103 -1.92 20.61 10.02
N LYS A 104 -2.52 21.07 8.91
CA LYS A 104 -3.50 22.18 8.92
C LYS A 104 -4.78 21.83 9.70
N LYS A 105 -5.07 20.55 9.93
CA LYS A 105 -6.21 20.10 10.74
C LYS A 105 -5.83 19.77 12.18
N GLY A 106 -4.59 20.07 12.60
CA GLY A 106 -4.11 19.84 13.97
C GLY A 106 -3.65 18.41 14.23
N LEU A 107 -3.43 17.60 13.19
CA LEU A 107 -2.83 16.28 13.33
C LEU A 107 -1.32 16.35 13.17
N LYS A 108 -0.59 15.75 14.10
CA LYS A 108 0.86 15.60 14.03
C LYS A 108 1.22 14.15 13.72
N ILE A 109 2.34 13.96 13.03
CA ILE A 109 2.89 12.63 12.79
C ILE A 109 3.69 12.23 14.03
N ALA A 110 3.18 11.27 14.79
CA ALA A 110 3.87 10.69 15.94
C ALA A 110 4.83 9.57 15.53
N GLY A 111 4.59 8.91 14.39
CA GLY A 111 5.47 7.87 13.88
C GLY A 111 5.20 7.57 12.41
N MET A 112 6.24 7.23 11.66
CA MET A 112 6.09 6.86 10.25
C MET A 112 7.17 5.88 9.82
N LYS A 113 6.78 4.82 9.10
CA LYS A 113 7.74 3.91 8.47
C LYS A 113 7.17 3.25 7.21
N MET A 114 8.06 2.85 6.32
CA MET A 114 7.72 2.02 5.18
C MET A 114 7.91 0.55 5.55
N VAL A 115 6.91 -0.28 5.26
CA VAL A 115 6.91 -1.71 5.55
C VAL A 115 6.47 -2.50 4.33
N ARG A 116 6.96 -3.72 4.19
CA ARG A 116 6.39 -4.70 3.25
C ARG A 116 5.66 -5.76 4.08
N LEU A 117 4.33 -5.78 3.97
CA LEU A 117 3.50 -6.74 4.69
C LEU A 117 3.76 -8.15 4.17
N THR A 118 3.94 -9.11 5.08
CA THR A 118 3.78 -10.52 4.72
C THR A 118 2.29 -10.86 4.62
N PRO A 119 1.89 -11.89 3.84
CA PRO A 119 0.49 -12.32 3.79
C PRO A 119 -0.09 -12.59 5.19
N GLN A 120 0.69 -13.20 6.09
CA GLN A 120 0.28 -13.49 7.47
C GLN A 120 0.05 -12.21 8.27
N LEU A 121 0.91 -11.20 8.13
CA LEU A 121 0.74 -9.94 8.81
C LEU A 121 -0.48 -9.16 8.27
N ALA A 122 -0.72 -9.23 6.97
CA ALA A 122 -1.93 -8.66 6.36
C ALA A 122 -3.21 -9.36 6.86
N GLU A 123 -3.18 -10.69 7.02
CA GLU A 123 -4.30 -11.45 7.60
C GLU A 123 -4.61 -11.06 9.04
N ILE A 124 -3.57 -10.87 9.87
CA ILE A 124 -3.73 -10.37 11.26
C ILE A 124 -4.33 -8.96 11.25
N PHE A 125 -3.86 -8.10 10.35
CA PHE A 125 -4.37 -6.75 10.22
C PHE A 125 -5.87 -6.71 9.84
N TYR A 126 -6.29 -7.56 8.90
CA TYR A 126 -7.68 -7.67 8.45
C TYR A 126 -8.51 -8.72 9.19
N GLN A 127 -8.07 -9.24 10.34
CA GLN A 127 -8.69 -10.39 11.00
C GLN A 127 -10.19 -10.23 11.26
N GLU A 128 -10.64 -9.00 11.57
CA GLU A 128 -12.07 -8.66 11.76
C GLU A 128 -12.92 -8.81 10.48
N HIS A 129 -12.28 -9.03 9.34
CA HIS A 129 -12.91 -9.23 8.04
C HIS A 129 -12.68 -10.62 7.48
N ASN A 130 -12.14 -11.57 8.27
CA ASN A 130 -11.83 -12.93 7.81
C ASN A 130 -13.00 -13.69 7.17
N ALA A 131 -14.23 -13.42 7.61
CA ALA A 131 -15.45 -14.04 7.10
C ALA A 131 -15.98 -13.37 5.81
N LYS A 132 -15.39 -12.25 5.38
CA LYS A 132 -15.84 -11.52 4.20
C LYS A 132 -15.20 -12.10 2.93
N ALA A 133 -15.98 -12.18 1.85
CA ALA A 133 -15.55 -12.79 0.59
C ALA A 133 -14.29 -12.13 -0.02
N PHE A 134 -14.05 -10.85 0.27
CA PHE A 134 -12.88 -10.11 -0.23
C PHE A 134 -11.62 -10.27 0.62
N PHE A 135 -11.67 -10.95 1.77
CA PHE A 135 -10.55 -11.02 2.72
C PHE A 135 -9.25 -11.48 2.08
N LYS A 136 -9.29 -12.61 1.37
CA LYS A 136 -8.10 -13.18 0.72
C LYS A 136 -7.51 -12.26 -0.36
N GLY A 137 -8.37 -11.66 -1.18
CA GLY A 137 -7.92 -10.72 -2.21
C GLY A 137 -7.27 -9.46 -1.61
N MET A 138 -7.82 -8.98 -0.50
CA MET A 138 -7.28 -7.82 0.21
C MET A 138 -5.92 -8.10 0.86
N THR A 139 -5.76 -9.27 1.48
CA THR A 139 -4.48 -9.65 2.12
C THR A 139 -3.38 -9.88 1.08
N GLU A 140 -3.70 -10.49 -0.06
CA GLU A 140 -2.81 -10.62 -1.21
C GLU A 140 -2.43 -9.25 -1.80
N PHE A 141 -3.41 -8.35 -1.97
CA PHE A 141 -3.16 -7.00 -2.48
C PHE A 141 -2.22 -6.21 -1.57
N MET A 142 -2.49 -6.19 -0.27
CA MET A 142 -1.72 -5.42 0.71
C MET A 142 -0.31 -5.96 0.93
N SER A 143 -0.07 -7.24 0.65
CA SER A 143 1.27 -7.85 0.70
C SER A 143 2.05 -7.77 -0.63
N SER A 144 1.40 -7.31 -1.70
CA SER A 144 2.03 -7.24 -3.05
C SER A 144 3.14 -6.18 -3.16
N SER A 145 3.00 -5.07 -2.43
CA SER A 145 3.89 -3.90 -2.52
C SER A 145 4.19 -3.28 -1.15
N PRO A 146 5.29 -2.52 -1.01
CA PRO A 146 5.55 -1.75 0.21
C PRO A 146 4.46 -0.71 0.46
N VAL A 147 4.13 -0.50 1.74
CA VAL A 147 3.17 0.50 2.21
C VAL A 147 3.83 1.43 3.21
N VAL A 148 3.33 2.65 3.32
CA VAL A 148 3.72 3.60 4.37
C VAL A 148 2.67 3.53 5.47
N VAL A 149 3.12 3.28 6.70
CA VAL A 149 2.28 3.31 7.89
C VAL A 149 2.60 4.59 8.66
N ILE A 150 1.56 5.32 9.05
CA ILE A 150 1.66 6.60 9.74
C ILE A 150 0.81 6.52 11.02
N CYS A 151 1.41 6.84 12.16
CA CYS A 151 0.72 7.09 13.41
C CYS A 151 0.49 8.60 13.54
N LEU A 152 -0.78 9.00 13.64
CA LEU A 152 -1.18 10.40 13.78
C LEU A 152 -1.69 10.65 15.20
N GLU A 153 -1.23 11.73 15.82
CA GLU A 153 -1.75 12.23 17.09
C GLU A 153 -2.47 13.57 16.91
N GLY A 154 -3.43 13.86 17.79
CA GLY A 154 -4.20 15.09 17.76
C GLY A 154 -5.60 14.90 18.32
N GLU A 155 -6.26 16.01 18.64
CA GLU A 155 -7.65 15.97 19.08
C GLU A 155 -8.54 15.44 17.95
N ASN A 156 -9.41 14.47 18.24
CA ASN A 156 -10.27 13.83 17.24
C ASN A 156 -9.51 13.20 16.05
N ALA A 157 -8.27 12.72 16.26
CA ALA A 157 -7.38 12.23 15.20
C ALA A 157 -8.04 11.23 14.24
N ILE A 158 -8.76 10.25 14.77
CA ILE A 158 -9.45 9.22 13.97
C ILE A 158 -10.49 9.88 13.04
N LYS A 159 -11.35 10.74 13.58
CA LYS A 159 -12.39 11.42 12.82
C LYS A 159 -11.79 12.33 11.74
N LEU A 160 -10.82 13.16 12.12
CA LEU A 160 -10.17 14.08 11.20
C LEU A 160 -9.42 13.35 10.09
N ASN A 161 -8.72 12.26 10.41
CA ASN A 161 -8.06 11.44 9.40
C ASN A 161 -9.08 10.83 8.42
N ARG A 162 -10.21 10.31 8.92
CA ARG A 162 -11.29 9.81 8.04
C ARG A 162 -11.90 10.89 7.15
N GLU A 163 -12.01 12.11 7.63
CA GLU A 163 -12.45 13.25 6.80
C GLU A 163 -11.43 13.62 5.73
N ILE A 164 -10.12 13.53 6.02
CA ILE A 164 -9.04 13.75 5.04
C ILE A 164 -9.04 12.64 3.98
N MET A 165 -9.21 11.38 4.41
CA MET A 165 -9.27 10.24 3.51
C MET A 165 -10.48 10.32 2.57
N GLY A 166 -11.66 10.68 3.09
CA GLY A 166 -12.91 10.68 2.33
C GLY A 166 -13.65 9.34 2.39
N ALA A 167 -14.81 9.27 1.72
CA ALA A 167 -15.66 8.09 1.70
C ALA A 167 -14.91 6.86 1.14
N THR A 168 -15.24 5.66 1.64
CA THR A 168 -14.57 4.41 1.23
C THR A 168 -14.66 4.13 -0.26
N ASP A 169 -15.79 4.48 -0.88
CA ASP A 169 -15.94 4.51 -2.33
C ASP A 169 -15.36 5.83 -2.89
N PRO A 170 -14.27 5.79 -3.68
CA PRO A 170 -13.70 6.97 -4.33
C PRO A 170 -14.73 7.79 -5.12
N LYS A 171 -15.75 7.13 -5.70
CA LYS A 171 -16.79 7.81 -6.49
C LYS A 171 -17.67 8.71 -5.62
N GLN A 172 -17.85 8.35 -4.35
CA GLN A 172 -18.65 9.08 -3.37
C GLN A 172 -17.80 10.02 -2.50
N ALA A 173 -16.47 9.97 -2.64
CA ALA A 173 -15.57 10.84 -1.89
C ALA A 173 -15.67 12.29 -2.38
N ARG A 174 -15.59 13.25 -1.43
CA ARG A 174 -15.65 14.68 -1.74
C ARG A 174 -14.37 15.14 -2.45
N GLU A 175 -14.50 16.16 -3.27
CA GLU A 175 -13.36 16.81 -3.94
C GLU A 175 -12.29 17.24 -2.92
N GLY A 176 -11.02 17.02 -3.25
CA GLY A 176 -9.90 17.34 -2.37
C GLY A 176 -9.58 16.32 -1.28
N THR A 177 -10.33 15.20 -1.17
CA THR A 177 -9.99 14.09 -0.29
C THR A 177 -9.03 13.09 -0.95
N ILE A 178 -8.23 12.37 -0.16
CA ILE A 178 -7.21 11.44 -0.68
C ILE A 178 -7.84 10.37 -1.59
N ARG A 179 -8.96 9.78 -1.17
CA ARG A 179 -9.65 8.74 -1.94
C ARG A 179 -10.24 9.27 -3.24
N LYS A 180 -10.65 10.54 -3.28
CA LYS A 180 -11.15 11.16 -4.52
C LYS A 180 -10.02 11.40 -5.52
N ILE A 181 -8.84 11.79 -5.04
CA ILE A 181 -7.69 12.14 -5.87
C ILE A 181 -6.96 10.88 -6.38
N TYR A 182 -6.79 9.87 -5.52
CA TYR A 182 -5.92 8.72 -5.80
C TYR A 182 -6.62 7.36 -5.82
N GLY A 183 -7.87 7.28 -5.37
CA GLY A 183 -8.61 6.01 -5.32
C GLY A 183 -9.09 5.59 -6.70
N VAL A 184 -8.86 4.32 -7.04
CA VAL A 184 -9.25 3.70 -8.33
C VAL A 184 -10.52 2.86 -8.18
N SER A 185 -10.65 2.11 -7.09
CA SER A 185 -11.81 1.24 -6.84
C SER A 185 -12.09 1.07 -5.36
N ILE A 186 -13.34 0.71 -5.03
CA ILE A 186 -13.75 0.43 -3.65
C ILE A 186 -13.14 -0.87 -3.11
N ASP A 187 -12.92 -1.86 -3.98
CA ASP A 187 -12.63 -3.23 -3.55
C ASP A 187 -11.18 -3.43 -3.14
N ASN A 188 -10.21 -2.98 -3.94
CA ASN A 188 -8.80 -3.29 -3.71
C ASN A 188 -7.85 -2.12 -4.00
N ALA A 189 -8.35 -0.91 -4.25
CA ALA A 189 -7.48 0.21 -4.64
C ALA A 189 -8.08 1.58 -4.27
N ASN A 190 -8.52 1.75 -3.02
CA ASN A 190 -9.01 3.04 -2.53
C ASN A 190 -7.89 3.92 -1.95
N ALA A 191 -6.63 3.66 -2.31
CA ALA A 191 -5.42 4.39 -1.94
C ALA A 191 -5.00 4.37 -0.45
N VAL A 192 -5.93 4.48 0.51
CA VAL A 192 -5.60 4.65 1.94
C VAL A 192 -6.55 3.91 2.88
N HIS A 193 -5.97 3.34 3.94
CA HIS A 193 -6.64 2.81 5.12
C HIS A 193 -6.46 3.75 6.31
N GLY A 194 -7.45 3.80 7.18
CA GLY A 194 -7.30 4.36 8.51
C GLY A 194 -8.36 3.80 9.44
N SER A 195 -8.00 3.66 10.72
CA SER A 195 -8.82 3.06 11.75
C SER A 195 -10.19 3.75 11.84
N ASP A 196 -11.23 2.99 12.18
CA ASP A 196 -12.61 3.49 12.27
C ASP A 196 -13.08 3.80 13.69
N SER A 197 -12.32 3.33 14.69
CA SER A 197 -12.63 3.34 16.12
C SER A 197 -11.34 3.39 16.95
N ALA A 198 -11.46 3.77 18.23
CA ALA A 198 -10.31 3.88 19.13
C ALA A 198 -9.70 2.50 19.45
N GLU A 199 -10.55 1.48 19.52
CA GLU A 199 -10.18 0.08 19.72
C GLU A 199 -9.37 -0.43 18.53
N ALA A 200 -9.84 -0.19 17.31
CA ALA A 200 -9.10 -0.54 16.08
C ALA A 200 -7.78 0.22 16.02
N ALA A 201 -7.77 1.53 16.28
CA ALA A 201 -6.54 2.33 16.28
C ALA A 201 -5.49 1.78 17.26
N THR A 202 -5.90 1.44 18.48
CA THR A 202 -5.00 0.87 19.50
C THR A 202 -4.41 -0.47 19.04
N ARG A 203 -5.22 -1.34 18.46
CA ARG A 203 -4.79 -2.65 17.94
C ARG A 203 -3.83 -2.49 16.76
N GLU A 204 -4.18 -1.63 15.81
CA GLU A 204 -3.38 -1.37 14.61
C GLU A 204 -2.04 -0.71 14.94
N ILE A 205 -2.03 0.28 15.85
CA ILE A 205 -0.79 0.91 16.31
C ILE A 205 0.14 -0.13 16.94
N LYS A 206 -0.37 -0.98 17.84
CA LYS A 206 0.43 -2.07 18.46
C LYS A 206 0.92 -3.11 17.46
N LEU A 207 0.18 -3.31 16.37
CA LEU A 207 0.59 -4.24 15.32
C LEU A 207 1.78 -3.70 14.53
N PHE A 208 1.82 -2.39 14.29
CA PHE A 208 2.82 -1.79 13.43
C PHE A 208 3.97 -1.11 14.16
N PHE A 209 3.77 -0.53 15.34
CA PHE A 209 4.76 0.29 16.03
C PHE A 209 5.11 -0.31 17.39
N LYS A 210 6.41 -0.27 17.71
CA LYS A 210 6.90 -0.36 19.08
C LYS A 210 6.76 0.99 19.79
N GLU A 211 6.77 1.00 21.11
CA GLU A 211 6.68 2.25 21.89
C GLU A 211 7.82 3.21 21.54
N GLU A 212 9.03 2.69 21.29
CA GLU A 212 10.19 3.51 20.89
C GLU A 212 10.08 4.14 19.49
N GLU A 213 9.12 3.70 18.66
CA GLU A 213 8.89 4.22 17.30
C GLU A 213 7.82 5.33 17.27
N ILE A 214 7.26 5.69 18.43
CA ILE A 214 6.23 6.73 18.58
C ILE A 214 6.82 7.90 19.36
N PHE A 215 6.86 9.07 18.72
CA PHE A 215 7.37 10.33 19.24
C PHE A 215 6.18 11.27 19.47
N SER A 216 5.90 11.56 20.74
CA SER A 216 4.81 12.42 21.23
C SER A 216 5.38 13.53 22.09
#